data_AF-A0A358XSM2-F1
#
_entry.id   AF-A0A358XSM2-F1
#
_cell.length_a   1.000
_cell.length_b   1.000
_cell.length_c   1.000
_cell.angle_alpha   90.00
_cell.angle_beta   90.00
_cell.angle_gamma   90.00
#
_symmetry.space_group_name_H-M   'P 1'
#
loop_
_entity.id
_entity.type
_entity.pdbx_description
1 polymer ?
#
loop_
_entity_poly.entity_id
_entity_poly.type
_entity_poly.pdbx_seq_one_letter_code
_entity_poly.pdbx_strand_id
1 'polypeptide(L)'
;RLSGVNESDIVLTRSFSGRYARGIKNKFIEALEAAQKILPYPYQNKLTGELRRVARINRNADFINIWTGQSIHSYSELSTADIIRSLIEEVEILHTSLVV
;
A
#
# COMPACT_ATOMS: atom_id res chain seq x y z
N ARG A 1 -9.63 -5.69 -3.73
CA ARG A 1 -9.64 -4.69 -2.63
C ARG A 1 -9.15 -3.34 -3.14
N LEU A 2 -8.04 -3.26 -3.88
CA LEU A 2 -7.51 -1.98 -4.42
C LEU A 2 -8.52 -1.15 -5.23
N SER A 3 -9.36 -1.78 -6.07
CA SER A 3 -10.33 -1.10 -6.93
C SER A 3 -11.52 -0.41 -6.23
N GLY A 4 -11.70 -0.62 -4.92
CA GLY A 4 -12.85 -0.09 -4.16
C GLY A 4 -12.45 0.76 -2.95
N VAL A 5 -11.20 1.20 -2.90
CA VAL A 5 -10.60 1.99 -1.81
C VAL A 5 -10.65 3.45 -2.24
N ASN A 6 -10.91 4.36 -1.29
CA ASN A 6 -10.78 5.80 -1.48
C ASN A 6 -9.63 6.36 -0.63
N GLU A 7 -9.29 7.64 -0.80
CA GLU A 7 -8.11 8.22 -0.15
C GLU A 7 -8.17 8.15 1.38
N SER A 8 -9.38 8.25 1.96
CA SER A 8 -9.58 8.20 3.41
C SER A 8 -9.35 6.80 4.01
N ASP A 9 -9.33 5.76 3.18
CA ASP A 9 -8.97 4.40 3.58
C ASP A 9 -7.46 4.20 3.69
N ILE A 10 -6.64 5.14 3.21
CA ILE A 10 -5.19 5.02 3.19
C ILE A 10 -4.60 5.70 4.44
N VAL A 11 -3.94 4.92 5.27
CA VAL A 11 -3.39 5.38 6.56
C VAL A 11 -1.88 5.15 6.63
N LEU A 12 -1.18 6.00 7.38
CA LEU A 12 0.15 5.69 7.89
C LEU A 12 0.00 4.86 9.16
N THR A 13 0.67 3.71 9.20
CA THR A 13 0.59 2.78 10.33
C THR A 13 1.94 2.16 10.63
N ARG A 14 2.17 1.81 11.90
CA ARG A 14 3.31 0.99 12.35
C ARG A 14 2.89 -0.44 12.66
N SER A 15 1.60 -0.75 12.58
CA SER A 15 0.99 -1.94 13.16
C SER A 15 1.58 -3.26 12.65
N PHE A 16 1.97 -3.33 11.37
CA PHE A 16 2.56 -4.56 10.83
C PHE A 16 4.06 -4.71 11.07
N SER A 17 4.83 -3.62 11.01
CA SER A 17 6.30 -3.70 10.91
C SER A 17 7.06 -3.03 12.04
N GLY A 18 6.42 -2.13 12.81
CA GLY A 18 7.05 -1.28 13.81
C GLY A 18 7.67 0.00 13.23
N ARG A 19 7.53 0.23 11.92
CA ARG A 19 7.92 1.46 11.20
C ARG A 19 6.75 1.97 10.37
N TYR A 20 6.70 3.29 10.17
CA TYR A 20 5.63 3.88 9.37
C TYR A 20 5.69 3.37 7.94
N ALA A 21 4.56 2.84 7.49
CA ALA A 21 4.28 2.49 6.11
C ALA A 21 2.86 2.94 5.77
N ARG A 22 2.62 3.19 4.48
CA ARG A 22 1.31 3.61 3.99
C ARG A 22 0.55 2.42 3.41
N GLY A 23 -0.66 2.19 3.91
CA GLY A 23 -1.49 1.07 3.46
C GLY A 23 -2.97 1.27 3.68
N ILE A 24 -3.74 0.32 3.17
CA ILE A 24 -5.20 0.32 3.31
C ILE A 24 -5.56 -0.09 4.74
N LYS A 25 -6.39 0.74 5.39
CA LYS A 25 -6.95 0.48 6.72
C LYS A 25 -7.68 -0.86 6.73
N ASN A 26 -7.48 -1.61 7.80
CA ASN A 26 -8.13 -2.89 8.05
C ASN A 26 -8.31 -3.15 9.55
N LYS A 27 -9.04 -4.22 9.90
CA LYS A 27 -9.32 -4.55 11.30
C LYS A 27 -8.07 -4.72 12.15
N PHE A 28 -7.00 -5.28 11.58
CA PHE A 28 -5.75 -5.44 12.30
C PHE A 28 -5.11 -4.09 12.66
N ILE A 29 -5.04 -3.16 11.70
CA ILE A 29 -4.55 -1.79 11.94
C ILE A 29 -5.42 -1.10 12.99
N GLU A 30 -6.75 -1.14 12.84
CA GLU A 30 -7.67 -0.49 13.78
C GLU A 30 -7.50 -1.00 15.21
N ALA A 31 -7.46 -2.32 15.38
CA ALA A 31 -7.30 -2.94 16.69
C ALA A 31 -5.94 -2.60 17.34
N LEU A 32 -4.86 -2.60 16.56
CA LEU A 32 -3.52 -2.47 17.11
C LEU A 32 -3.12 -1.01 17.36
N GLU A 33 -3.55 -0.07 16.51
CA GLU A 33 -3.39 1.36 16.77
C GLU A 33 -4.22 1.79 17.99
N ALA A 34 -5.42 1.24 18.19
CA ALA A 34 -6.22 1.49 19.40
C ALA A 34 -5.52 0.95 20.68
N ALA A 35 -4.85 -0.19 20.59
CA ALA A 35 -4.12 -0.78 21.71
C ALA A 35 -2.79 -0.06 22.02
N GLN A 36 -2.24 0.72 21.08
CA GLN A 36 -0.97 1.45 21.18
C GLN A 36 0.26 0.62 21.59
N LYS A 37 0.20 -0.71 21.45
CA LYS A 37 1.29 -1.65 21.80
C LYS A 37 1.95 -2.18 20.54
N ILE A 38 2.83 -1.37 19.95
CA ILE A 38 3.55 -1.70 18.71
C ILE A 38 5.05 -1.76 19.02
N LEU A 39 5.67 -2.92 18.78
CA LEU A 39 7.11 -3.09 18.97
C LEU A 39 7.89 -2.29 17.90
N PRO A 40 9.15 -1.90 18.17
CA PRO A 40 9.98 -1.30 17.15
C PRO A 40 10.31 -2.32 16.05
N TYR A 41 10.61 -1.82 14.86
CA TYR A 41 11.17 -2.64 13.78
C TYR A 41 12.56 -3.18 14.18
N PRO A 42 12.91 -4.44 13.84
CA PRO A 42 12.13 -5.41 13.05
C PRO A 42 11.27 -6.37 13.88
N TYR A 43 11.19 -6.22 15.20
CA TYR A 43 10.52 -7.17 16.09
C TYR A 43 9.02 -7.30 15.77
N GLN A 44 8.34 -6.18 15.55
CA GLN A 44 6.93 -6.18 15.14
C GLN A 44 6.72 -6.90 13.80
N ASN A 45 7.60 -6.65 12.82
CA ASN A 45 7.54 -7.32 11.51
C ASN A 45 7.66 -8.85 11.65
N LYS A 46 8.58 -9.31 12.50
CA LYS A 46 8.77 -10.74 12.77
C LYS A 46 7.56 -11.33 13.51
N LEU A 47 7.08 -10.65 14.56
CA LEU A 47 5.93 -11.06 15.36
C LEU A 47 4.65 -11.23 14.51
N THR A 48 4.36 -10.27 13.63
CA THR A 48 3.15 -10.30 12.79
C THR A 48 3.30 -11.16 11.54
N GLY A 49 4.49 -11.71 11.25
CA GLY A 49 4.79 -12.43 10.02
C GLY A 49 3.90 -13.66 9.81
N GLU A 50 3.78 -14.51 10.84
CA GLU A 50 2.96 -15.73 10.77
C GLU A 50 1.47 -15.43 10.67
N LEU A 51 0.98 -14.42 11.39
CA LEU A 51 -0.41 -13.95 11.28
C LEU A 51 -0.75 -13.60 9.83
N ARG A 52 0.10 -12.80 9.18
CA ARG A 52 -0.09 -12.40 7.78
C ARG A 52 0.00 -13.59 6.83
N ARG A 53 0.87 -14.57 7.11
CA ARG A 53 0.98 -15.80 6.30
C ARG A 53 -0.31 -16.60 6.34
N VAL A 54 -0.85 -16.84 7.53
CA VAL A 54 -2.12 -17.56 7.71
C VAL A 54 -3.28 -16.79 7.09
N ALA A 55 -3.31 -15.47 7.25
CA ALA A 55 -4.33 -14.61 6.64
C ALA A 55 -4.31 -14.70 5.10
N ARG A 56 -3.13 -14.72 4.47
CA ARG A 56 -2.98 -14.93 3.01
C ARG A 56 -3.57 -16.26 2.54
N ILE A 57 -3.26 -17.35 3.25
CA ILE A 57 -3.79 -18.69 2.93
C ILE A 57 -5.32 -18.70 2.98
N ASN A 58 -5.90 -18.04 3.98
CA ASN A 58 -7.34 -17.92 4.17
C ASN A 58 -7.99 -16.80 3.34
N ARG A 59 -7.25 -16.13 2.45
CA ARG A 59 -7.70 -15.00 1.64
C ARG A 59 -8.36 -13.88 2.47
N ASN A 60 -7.90 -13.69 3.71
CA ASN A 60 -8.45 -12.71 4.64
C ASN A 60 -7.64 -11.41 4.61
N ALA A 61 -8.12 -10.43 3.86
CA ALA A 61 -7.48 -9.12 3.73
C ALA A 61 -7.50 -8.27 5.01
N ASP A 62 -8.27 -8.63 6.04
CA ASP A 62 -8.34 -7.86 7.28
C ASP A 62 -7.09 -7.96 8.15
N PHE A 63 -6.21 -8.93 7.86
CA PHE A 63 -4.98 -9.23 8.61
C PHE A 63 -3.73 -9.29 7.72
N ILE A 64 -3.81 -8.70 6.52
CA ILE A 64 -2.68 -8.61 5.58
C ILE A 64 -2.30 -7.15 5.41
N ASN A 65 -1.00 -6.88 5.32
CA ASN A 65 -0.51 -5.56 4.95
C ASN A 65 -0.70 -5.31 3.45
N ILE A 66 -1.61 -4.42 3.07
CA ILE A 66 -1.80 -3.99 1.68
C ILE A 66 -1.25 -2.57 1.55
N TRP A 67 -0.01 -2.46 1.07
CA TRP A 67 0.67 -1.19 0.91
C TRP A 67 0.23 -0.50 -0.38
N THR A 68 -0.02 0.81 -0.28
CA THR A 68 -0.42 1.63 -1.42
C THR A 68 -0.05 3.09 -1.18
N GLY A 69 0.28 3.80 -2.26
CA GLY A 69 0.35 5.26 -2.29
C GLY A 69 -1.05 5.89 -2.26
N GLN A 70 -1.12 7.22 -2.10
CA GLN A 70 -2.38 7.98 -2.05
C GLN A 70 -3.03 8.19 -3.41
N SER A 71 -2.25 8.08 -4.49
CA SER A 71 -2.71 8.19 -5.88
C SER A 71 -3.59 7.01 -6.27
N ILE A 72 -4.85 7.02 -5.80
CA ILE A 72 -5.85 6.04 -6.18
C ILE A 72 -6.44 6.48 -7.52
N HIS A 73 -5.95 5.86 -8.58
CA HIS A 73 -6.44 6.05 -9.93
C HIS A 73 -6.77 4.67 -10.52
N SER A 74 -7.33 4.64 -11.72
CA SER A 74 -7.42 3.40 -12.48
C SER A 74 -6.01 2.85 -12.71
N TYR A 75 -5.67 1.75 -12.02
CA TYR A 75 -4.39 1.08 -12.20
C TYR A 75 -4.33 0.50 -13.61
N SER A 76 -3.26 0.82 -14.34
CA SER A 76 -3.04 0.22 -15.66
C SER A 76 -2.85 -1.29 -15.53
N GLU A 77 -3.57 -2.04 -16.36
CA GLU A 77 -3.42 -3.50 -16.49
C GLU A 77 -2.49 -3.89 -17.65
N LEU A 78 -1.85 -2.90 -18.29
CA LEU A 78 -0.87 -3.14 -19.36
C LEU A 78 0.41 -3.77 -18.82
N SER A 79 1.26 -4.24 -19.74
CA SER A 79 2.58 -4.75 -19.37
C SER A 79 3.43 -3.63 -18.75
N THR A 80 4.36 -4.00 -17.87
CA THR A 80 5.32 -3.04 -17.29
C THR A 80 6.07 -2.26 -18.37
N ALA A 81 6.40 -2.89 -19.50
CA ALA A 81 7.10 -2.24 -20.60
C ALA A 81 6.24 -1.15 -21.26
N ASP A 82 4.96 -1.41 -21.46
CA ASP A 82 4.04 -0.45 -22.07
C ASP A 82 3.70 0.69 -21.11
N ILE A 83 3.53 0.40 -19.82
CA ILE A 83 3.34 1.43 -18.78
C ILE A 83 4.52 2.39 -18.76
N ILE A 84 5.76 1.86 -18.75
CA ILE A 84 6.97 2.70 -18.74
C ILE A 84 7.08 3.51 -20.02
N ARG A 85 6.79 2.92 -21.19
CA ARG A 85 6.82 3.61 -22.47
C ARG A 85 5.84 4.79 -22.51
N SER A 86 4.60 4.57 -22.09
CA SER A 86 3.56 5.61 -21.98
C SER A 86 4.02 6.76 -21.10
N LEU A 87 4.59 6.45 -19.92
CA LEU A 87 5.10 7.47 -19.00
C LEU A 87 6.24 8.30 -19.61
N ILE A 88 7.13 7.69 -20.40
CA ILE A 88 8.21 8.41 -21.09
C ILE A 88 7.61 9.36 -22.14
N GLU A 89 6.71 8.85 -22.99
CA GLU A 89 6.05 9.62 -24.04
C GLU A 89 5.25 10.80 -23.47
N GLU A 90 4.49 10.58 -22.38
CA GLU A 90 3.75 11.63 -21.67
C GLU A 90 4.68 12.74 -21.16
N VAL A 91 5.84 12.39 -20.59
CA VAL A 91 6.82 13.37 -20.09
C VAL A 91 7.50 14.13 -21.23
N GLU A 92 7.84 13.47 -22.34
CA GLU A 92 8.44 14.12 -23.52
C GLU A 92 7.48 15.14 -24.17
N ILE A 93 6.19 14.79 -24.25
CA ILE A 93 5.13 15.69 -24.73
C ILE A 93 5.02 16.91 -23.80
N LEU A 94 4.94 16.68 -22.48
CA LEU A 94 4.87 17.76 -21.48
C LEU A 94 6.08 18.69 -21.58
N HIS A 95 7.30 18.15 -21.68
CA HIS A 95 8.52 18.96 -21.81
C HIS A 95 8.49 19.82 -23.08
N THR A 96 8.12 19.24 -24.22
CA THR A 96 8.04 19.98 -25.50
C THR A 96 7.03 21.12 -25.43
N SER A 97 5.89 20.91 -24.75
CA SER A 97 4.85 21.94 -24.57
C SER A 97 5.21 23.09 -23.62
N LEU A 98 6.25 22.92 -22.79
CA LEU A 98 6.72 23.94 -21.84
C LEU A 98 7.88 24.79 -22.39
N VAL A 99 8.54 24.34 -23.46
CA VAL A 99 9.73 24.99 -24.04
C VAL A 99 9.39 25.79 -25.32
N VAL A 100 8.17 25.64 -25.84
CA VAL A 100 7.59 26.47 -26.92
C VAL A 100 6.64 27.49 -26.31
#